data_AF-A0A7J8RA75-F1
#
_entry.id   AF-A0A7J8RA75-F1
#
_cell.length_a   1.000
_cell.length_b   1.000
_cell.length_c   1.000
_cell.angle_alpha   90.00
_cell.angle_beta   90.00
_cell.angle_gamma   90.00
#
_symmetry.space_group_name_H-M   'P 1'
#
loop_
_entity.id
_entity.type
_entity.pdbx_description
1 polymer ?
#
loop_
_entity_poly.entity_id
_entity_poly.type
_entity_poly.pdbx_seq_one_letter_code
_entity_poly.pdbx_strand_id
1 'polypeptide(L)'
;MSTSRQRATIGGALRGPSGGWLVGFEMVISMASIFQIEAQAILEGLKLAWMRGFRQVEVESNNALLIDTIRNNFAANSNTVEVRLIHEWYNRDWQVKLRHVLRESNKVDDCLAKTIGGGMN
;
A
#
# COMPACT_ATOMS: atom_id res chain seq x y z
N MET A 1 19.28 27.34 -4.75
CA MET A 1 18.84 26.23 -5.62
C MET A 1 17.70 25.50 -4.93
N SER A 2 16.46 25.76 -5.34
CA SER A 2 15.29 25.04 -4.80
C SER A 2 15.26 23.66 -5.44
N THR A 3 15.69 22.63 -4.71
CA THR A 3 15.44 21.25 -5.12
C THR A 3 13.94 21.03 -4.95
N SER A 4 13.19 21.09 -6.05
CA SER A 4 11.83 20.58 -6.11
C SER A 4 11.89 19.10 -5.72
N ARG A 5 11.65 18.78 -4.45
CA ARG A 5 11.47 17.40 -4.00
C ARG A 5 10.22 16.92 -4.71
N GLN A 6 10.39 16.07 -5.72
CA GLN A 6 9.26 15.40 -6.32
C GLN A 6 8.55 14.61 -5.21
N ARG A 7 7.22 14.76 -5.17
CA ARG A 7 6.36 14.15 -4.15
C ARG A 7 5.36 13.25 -4.85
N ALA A 8 5.06 12.12 -4.24
CA ALA A 8 3.95 11.27 -4.63
C ALA A 8 2.92 11.27 -3.51
N THR A 9 1.65 11.15 -3.87
CA THR A 9 0.57 10.93 -2.92
C THR A 9 0.20 9.47 -2.96
N ILE A 10 0.02 8.86 -1.79
CA ILE A 10 -0.55 7.53 -1.65
C ILE A 10 -1.80 7.60 -0.80
N GLY A 11 -2.68 6.62 -0.99
CA GLY A 11 -3.86 6.49 -0.17
C GLY A 11 -4.30 5.05 -0.07
N GLY A 12 -5.25 4.82 0.83
CA GLY A 12 -5.86 3.52 1.02
C GLY A 12 -7.13 3.63 1.84
N ALA A 13 -7.91 2.56 1.84
CA ALA A 13 -9.16 2.48 2.57
C ALA A 13 -9.28 1.15 3.32
N LEU A 14 -9.61 1.24 4.60
CA LEU A 14 -10.11 0.12 5.38
C LEU A 14 -11.60 0.00 5.12
N ARG A 15 -12.01 -1.17 4.65
CA ARG A 15 -13.42 -1.52 4.42
C ARG A 15 -13.86 -2.57 5.42
N GLY A 16 -15.10 -2.46 5.88
CA GLY A 16 -15.72 -3.44 6.75
C GLY A 16 -16.13 -4.70 5.96
N PRO A 17 -16.61 -5.75 6.67
CA PRO A 17 -17.00 -7.01 6.03
C PRO A 17 -18.10 -6.89 4.97
N SER A 18 -18.96 -5.86 5.07
CA SER A 18 -19.99 -5.55 4.06
C SER A 18 -19.46 -4.77 2.85
N GLY A 19 -18.16 -4.49 2.80
CA GLY A 19 -17.53 -3.65 1.77
C GLY A 19 -17.65 -2.14 2.02
N GLY A 20 -18.37 -1.73 3.08
CA GLY A 20 -18.52 -0.32 3.46
C GLY A 20 -17.22 0.31 3.94
N TRP A 21 -17.00 1.59 3.63
CA TRP A 21 -15.80 2.31 4.06
C TRP A 21 -15.84 2.57 5.57
N LEU A 22 -14.75 2.21 6.26
CA LEU A 22 -14.57 2.50 7.68
C LEU A 22 -13.63 3.67 7.89
N VAL A 23 -12.48 3.64 7.22
CA VAL A 23 -11.41 4.63 7.37
C VAL A 23 -10.68 4.78 6.05
N GLY A 24 -10.52 6.00 5.56
CA GLY A 24 -9.59 6.33 4.48
C GLY A 24 -8.34 7.00 5.05
N PHE A 25 -7.23 6.87 4.34
CA PHE A 25 -6.04 7.67 4.58
C PHE A 25 -5.45 8.15 3.26
N GLU A 26 -4.77 9.29 3.34
CA GLU A 26 -3.98 9.88 2.27
C GLU A 26 -2.71 10.43 2.90
N MET A 27 -1.57 10.28 2.24
CA MET A 27 -0.32 10.85 2.69
C MET A 27 0.60 11.20 1.52
N VAL A 28 1.42 12.22 1.75
CA VAL A 28 2.42 12.68 0.79
C VAL A 28 3.78 12.10 1.16
N ILE A 29 4.41 11.42 0.22
CA ILE A 29 5.74 10.83 0.35
C ILE A 29 6.72 11.47 -0.63
N SER A 30 8.01 11.35 -0.34
CA SER A 30 9.04 11.64 -1.34
C SER A 30 8.94 10.65 -2.50
N MET A 31 9.22 11.11 -3.72
CA MET A 31 9.17 10.24 -4.90
C MET A 31 10.07 9.02 -4.72
N ALA A 32 9.49 7.86 -5.00
CA ALA A 32 10.13 6.54 -4.99
C ALA A 32 9.65 5.77 -6.23
N SER A 33 10.15 4.56 -6.46
CA SER A 33 9.60 3.71 -7.53
C SER A 33 8.12 3.37 -7.27
N ILE A 34 7.34 3.12 -8.32
CA ILE A 34 5.91 2.72 -8.20
C ILE A 34 5.75 1.56 -7.21
N PHE A 35 6.66 0.58 -7.29
CA PHE A 35 6.70 -0.54 -6.36
C PHE A 35 6.87 -0.12 -4.89
N GLN A 36 7.76 0.84 -4.61
CA GLN A 36 7.95 1.39 -3.26
C GLN A 36 6.74 2.21 -2.80
N ILE A 37 6.13 2.99 -3.69
CA ILE A 37 4.93 3.78 -3.41
C ILE A 37 3.79 2.87 -2.96
N GLU A 38 3.54 1.78 -3.68
CA GLU A 38 2.49 0.81 -3.33
C GLU A 38 2.84 -0.01 -2.07
N ALA A 39 4.11 -0.40 -1.89
CA ALA A 39 4.55 -1.03 -0.66
C ALA A 39 4.35 -0.10 0.56
N GLN A 40 4.66 1.19 0.41
CA GLN A 40 4.41 2.17 1.46
C GLN A 40 2.91 2.28 1.78
N ALA A 41 2.03 2.26 0.77
CA ALA A 41 0.59 2.32 0.97
C ALA A 41 0.06 1.12 1.78
N ILE A 42 0.53 -0.10 1.44
CA ILE A 42 0.19 -1.31 2.20
C ILE A 42 0.69 -1.21 3.64
N LEU A 43 1.95 -0.80 3.83
CA LEU A 43 2.55 -0.67 5.17
C LEU A 43 1.73 0.26 6.08
N GLU A 44 1.31 1.40 5.56
CA GLU A 44 0.54 2.39 6.32
C GLU A 44 -0.90 1.93 6.56
N GLY A 45 -1.51 1.23 5.59
CA GLY A 45 -2.78 0.56 5.79
C GLY A 45 -2.75 -0.50 6.90
N LEU A 46 -1.68 -1.31 6.95
CA LEU A 46 -1.47 -2.33 7.99
C LEU A 46 -1.29 -1.70 9.37
N LYS A 47 -0.45 -0.67 9.49
CA LYS A 47 -0.27 0.09 10.74
C LYS A 47 -1.59 0.67 11.22
N LEU A 48 -2.33 1.32 10.32
CA LEU A 48 -3.62 1.93 10.63
C LEU A 48 -4.62 0.89 11.12
N ALA A 49 -4.73 -0.25 10.43
CA ALA A 49 -5.64 -1.32 10.83
C ALA A 49 -5.30 -1.86 12.22
N TRP A 50 -4.00 -2.06 12.50
CA TRP A 50 -3.54 -2.49 13.80
C TRP A 50 -3.88 -1.49 14.91
N MET A 51 -3.60 -0.20 14.70
CA MET A 51 -3.89 0.88 15.64
C MET A 51 -5.39 0.99 15.94
N ARG A 52 -6.24 0.68 14.96
CA ARG A 52 -7.71 0.63 15.13
C ARG A 52 -8.21 -0.64 15.82
N GLY A 53 -7.32 -1.56 16.19
CA GLY A 53 -7.67 -2.81 16.87
C GLY A 53 -8.16 -3.92 15.94
N PHE A 54 -8.07 -3.75 14.62
CA PHE A 54 -8.41 -4.82 13.69
C PHE A 54 -7.31 -5.89 13.72
N ARG A 55 -7.74 -7.16 13.80
CA ARG A 55 -6.85 -8.34 13.87
C ARG A 55 -7.16 -9.40 12.81
N GLN A 56 -8.13 -9.12 11.94
CA GLN A 56 -8.42 -9.91 10.75
C GLN A 56 -8.52 -8.94 9.59
N VAL A 57 -7.53 -8.98 8.70
CA VAL A 57 -7.39 -8.00 7.62
C VAL A 57 -7.12 -8.70 6.30
N GLU A 58 -7.79 -8.23 5.25
CA GLU A 58 -7.46 -8.59 3.87
C GLU A 58 -6.83 -7.38 3.18
N VAL A 59 -5.63 -7.57 2.65
CA VAL A 59 -4.91 -6.56 1.85
C VAL A 59 -5.20 -6.84 0.39
N GLU A 60 -5.81 -5.86 -0.28
CA GLU A 60 -6.05 -5.88 -1.71
C GLU A 60 -5.05 -4.95 -2.42
N SER A 61 -4.37 -5.46 -3.44
CA SER A 61 -3.49 -4.67 -4.31
C SER A 61 -3.57 -5.17 -5.75
N ASN A 62 -3.43 -4.27 -6.72
CA ASN A 62 -3.36 -4.62 -8.14
C ASN A 62 -1.95 -5.03 -8.60
N ASN A 63 -0.95 -4.89 -7.73
CA ASN A 63 0.43 -5.23 -8.03
C ASN A 63 0.72 -6.68 -7.64
N ALA A 64 0.61 -7.57 -8.62
CA ALA A 64 0.89 -8.99 -8.44
C ALA A 64 2.31 -9.25 -7.93
N LEU A 65 3.30 -8.49 -8.42
CA LEU A 65 4.69 -8.61 -7.99
C LEU A 65 4.82 -8.31 -6.49
N LEU A 66 4.15 -7.28 -5.99
CA LEU A 66 4.19 -6.92 -4.57
C LEU A 66 3.51 -8.00 -3.71
N ILE A 67 2.34 -8.49 -4.11
CA ILE A 67 1.64 -9.58 -3.43
C ILE A 67 2.50 -10.85 -3.37
N ASP A 68 3.13 -11.23 -4.47
CA ASP A 68 3.99 -12.42 -4.54
C ASP A 68 5.28 -12.24 -3.74
N THR A 69 5.85 -11.03 -3.72
CA THR A 69 7.03 -10.72 -2.92
C THR A 69 6.75 -10.88 -1.42
N ILE A 70 5.59 -10.43 -0.95
CA ILE A 70 5.20 -10.55 0.46
C ILE A 70 4.90 -12.02 0.81
N ARG A 71 4.20 -12.76 -0.07
CA ARG A 71 3.83 -14.16 0.17
C ARG A 71 5.02 -15.11 0.21
N ASN A 72 5.96 -14.98 -0.72
CA ASN A 72 7.00 -15.99 -0.94
C ASN A 72 8.22 -15.84 0.00
N ASN A 73 8.10 -15.09 1.10
CA ASN A 73 9.16 -14.89 2.09
C ASN A 73 10.46 -14.24 1.55
N PHE A 74 10.53 -13.87 0.27
CA PHE A 74 11.60 -13.02 -0.30
C PHE A 74 11.62 -11.62 0.33
N ALA A 75 10.55 -11.27 1.04
CA ALA A 75 10.42 -10.00 1.73
C ALA A 75 11.49 -9.76 2.81
N ALA A 76 11.94 -10.81 3.53
CA ALA A 76 12.95 -10.66 4.58
C ALA A 76 14.34 -10.22 4.06
N ASN A 77 14.68 -10.63 2.83
CA ASN A 77 15.94 -10.30 2.15
C ASN A 77 15.77 -9.22 1.07
N SER A 78 14.61 -8.57 1.01
CA SER A 78 14.36 -7.54 0.00
C SER A 78 15.29 -6.35 0.22
N ASN A 79 15.80 -5.75 -0.86
CA ASN A 79 16.52 -4.47 -0.79
C ASN A 79 15.58 -3.30 -0.42
N THR A 80 14.28 -3.50 -0.55
CA THR A 80 13.24 -2.50 -0.26
C THR A 80 12.86 -2.54 1.22
N VAL A 81 13.05 -1.42 1.93
CA VAL A 81 12.78 -1.30 3.38
C VAL A 81 11.31 -1.58 3.68
N GLU A 82 10.41 -1.04 2.86
CA GLU A 82 8.96 -1.14 3.03
C GLU A 82 8.50 -2.59 3.00
N VAL A 83 9.07 -3.40 2.12
CA VAL A 83 8.76 -4.83 1.99
C VAL A 83 9.19 -5.61 3.23
N ARG A 84 10.38 -5.32 3.78
CA ARG A 84 10.84 -5.94 5.04
C ARG A 84 9.91 -5.60 6.20
N LEU A 85 9.51 -4.33 6.30
CA LEU A 85 8.57 -3.89 7.33
C LEU A 85 7.19 -4.53 7.15
N ILE A 86 6.66 -4.62 5.93
CA ILE A 86 5.40 -5.32 5.66
C ILE A 86 5.48 -6.77 6.15
N HIS A 87 6.60 -7.44 5.93
CA HIS A 87 6.81 -8.81 6.41
C HIS A 87 6.78 -8.91 7.94
N GLU A 88 7.45 -8.00 8.64
CA GLU A 88 7.36 -7.92 10.11
C GLU A 88 5.92 -7.71 10.58
N TRP A 89 5.17 -6.83 9.91
CA TRP A 89 3.76 -6.59 10.21
C TRP A 89 2.90 -7.81 9.91
N TYR A 90 3.12 -8.48 8.78
CA TYR A 90 2.40 -9.69 8.37
C TYR A 90 2.54 -10.82 9.41
N ASN A 91 3.70 -10.94 10.06
CA ASN A 91 3.99 -11.98 11.05
C ASN A 91 3.62 -11.61 12.50
N ARG A 92 2.88 -10.53 12.74
CA ARG A 92 2.38 -10.19 14.08
C ARG A 92 1.23 -11.10 14.51
N ASP A 93 0.78 -10.94 15.76
CA ASP A 93 -0.38 -11.64 16.31
C ASP A 93 -1.71 -11.11 15.74
N TRP A 94 -1.97 -11.45 14.48
CA TRP A 94 -3.21 -11.20 13.74
C TRP A 94 -3.27 -12.04 12.47
N GLN A 95 -4.46 -12.11 11.85
CA GLN A 95 -4.67 -12.83 10.60
C GLN A 95 -4.66 -11.84 9.43
N VAL A 96 -3.68 -11.98 8.55
CA VAL A 96 -3.58 -11.20 7.32
C VAL A 96 -3.75 -12.10 6.11
N LYS A 97 -4.67 -11.75 5.23
CA LYS A 97 -4.81 -12.35 3.91
C LYS A 97 -4.35 -11.36 2.85
N LEU A 98 -3.63 -11.86 1.86
CA LEU A 98 -3.18 -11.07 0.71
C LEU A 98 -4.03 -11.47 -0.48
N ARG A 99 -4.62 -10.50 -1.18
CA ARG A 99 -5.44 -10.71 -2.37
C ARG A 99 -4.96 -9.80 -3.48
N HIS A 100 -4.64 -10.41 -4.62
CA HIS A 100 -4.43 -9.65 -5.85
C HIS A 100 -5.79 -9.32 -6.47
N VAL A 101 -5.99 -8.05 -6.84
CA VAL A 101 -7.24 -7.57 -7.44
C VAL A 101 -6.91 -6.90 -8.77
N LEU A 102 -7.60 -7.30 -9.85
CA LEU A 102 -7.42 -6.66 -11.15
C LEU A 102 -7.84 -5.19 -11.08
N ARG A 103 -7.08 -4.31 -11.76
CA ARG A 103 -7.25 -2.85 -11.74
C ARG A 103 -8.69 -2.40 -12.05
N GLU A 104 -9.41 -3.16 -12.87
CA GLU A 104 -10.80 -2.93 -13.27
C GLU A 104 -11.80 -3.06 -12.10
N SER A 105 -11.44 -3.83 -11.07
CA SER A 105 -12.23 -4.03 -9.85
C SER A 105 -11.78 -3.12 -8.70
N ASN A 106 -10.57 -2.54 -8.77
CA ASN A 106 -10.05 -1.65 -7.74
C ASN A 106 -10.31 -0.18 -8.08
N LYS A 107 -11.53 0.30 -7.77
CA LYS A 107 -11.94 1.71 -7.97
C LYS A 107 -11.02 2.74 -7.28
N VAL A 108 -10.19 2.32 -6.31
CA VAL A 108 -9.25 3.20 -5.59
C VAL A 108 -7.97 3.45 -6.42
N ASP A 109 -7.51 2.49 -7.22
CA ASP A 109 -6.28 2.63 -8.03
C ASP A 109 -6.46 3.51 -9.27
N ASP A 110 -7.68 3.57 -9.82
CA ASP A 110 -7.94 4.36 -11.03
C ASP A 110 -7.83 5.88 -10.77
N CYS A 111 -7.93 6.30 -9.51
CA CYS A 111 -7.69 7.67 -9.07
C CYS A 111 -6.19 7.98 -8.91
N LEU A 112 -5.36 7.02 -8.50
CA LEU A 112 -3.94 7.23 -8.18
C LEU A 112 -3.04 7.27 -9.43
N ALA A 113 -3.40 6.54 -10.48
CA ALA A 113 -2.61 6.52 -11.72
C ALA A 113 -2.65 7.85 -12.51
N LYS A 114 -3.57 8.77 -12.18
CA LYS A 114 -3.74 10.05 -12.88
C LYS A 114 -2.86 11.19 -12.36
N THR A 115 -2.09 11.00 -11.29
CA THR A 115 -1.26 12.08 -10.72
C THR A 115 0.24 11.91 -10.96
N ILE A 116 0.63 11.12 -11.97
CA ILE A 116 1.99 11.15 -12.54
C ILE A 116 1.92 11.83 -13.92
N GLY A 117 1.49 13.10 -13.93
CA GLY A 117 1.25 13.82 -15.17
C GLY A 117 0.84 15.27 -14.92
N GLY A 118 1.81 16.10 -14.59
CA GLY A 118 1.64 17.55 -14.49
C GLY A 118 2.92 18.24 -14.89
N GLY A 119 3.30 18.11 -16.17
CA GLY A 119 4.32 18.98 -16.74
C GLY A 119 3.87 20.43 -16.61
N MET A 120 4.81 21.31 -16.29
CA MET A 120 4.70 22.73 -16.59
C MET A 120 6.03 23.14 -17.23
N ASN A 121 5.86 23.60 -18.47
CA ASN A 121 6.78 24.33 -19.35
C ASN A 121 7.95 25.03 -18.66
#